data_AF-A0A949Z703-F1
#
_entry.id   AF-A0A949Z703-F1
#
_cell.length_a   1.000
_cell.length_b   1.000
_cell.length_c   1.000
_cell.angle_alpha   90.00
_cell.angle_beta   90.00
_cell.angle_gamma   90.00
#
_symmetry.space_group_name_H-M   'P 1'
#
loop_
_entity.id
_entity.type
_entity.pdbx_description
1 polymer ?
#
loop_
_entity_poly.entity_id
_entity_poly.type
_entity_poly.pdbx_seq_one_letter_code
_entity_poly.pdbx_strand_id
1 'polypeptide(L)'
;MTRKPKNNAAKANAQAPEPELDRRKTSILGTVVYEYIATGEPVGSATLTQKYNLGISPATVRAELASLDEEGYLEQPHTSAGRVPSDRGYRYYVDRLMLPETLTPEERDRIRAEVRRATHQLDSVVDHASHVLSTLTRSIAFAIAPRLSSQVYRHIELIRIGDHAVHVVLVTDLGLAAQCTLETTTPVNADALLRASNNFNEHLQGSRLADISIEALERLADAAPLPGDLLRGISTIVAEHADADVERRLFAGGAHNLLDQQEFRDLRKLRAILDLLEEQQTLYQLLHTSLQSAGARVSIGRELPSIDMSECSVVTIPYRVGDRNAGAVGILGPRRMQYARLIALINCMADSLNE
;
A
#
# COMPACT_ATOMS: atom_id res chain seq x y z
N MET A 1 17.60 3.33 -38.62
CA MET A 1 16.27 2.73 -38.35
C MET A 1 16.33 1.97 -37.03
N THR A 2 16.17 2.71 -35.93
CA THR A 2 16.25 2.21 -34.55
C THR A 2 14.88 1.68 -34.13
N ARG A 3 14.73 0.35 -34.03
CA ARG A 3 13.52 -0.29 -33.50
C ARG A 3 13.45 -0.06 -31.99
N LYS A 4 12.44 0.69 -31.54
CA LYS A 4 12.04 0.80 -30.12
C LYS A 4 11.74 -0.60 -29.54
N PRO A 5 12.16 -0.92 -28.32
CA PRO A 5 11.70 -2.12 -27.64
C PRO A 5 10.23 -1.93 -27.26
N LYS A 6 9.40 -2.92 -27.60
CA LYS A 6 7.98 -2.97 -27.24
C LYS A 6 7.84 -3.16 -25.74
N ASN A 7 7.07 -2.26 -25.14
CA ASN A 7 6.62 -2.28 -23.75
C ASN A 7 5.86 -3.59 -23.47
N ASN A 8 6.41 -4.45 -22.61
CA ASN A 8 5.89 -5.79 -22.33
C ASN A 8 5.70 -6.01 -20.81
N ALA A 9 5.34 -4.95 -20.07
CA ALA A 9 5.25 -4.94 -18.60
C ALA A 9 3.83 -5.25 -18.05
N ALA A 10 2.94 -5.87 -18.84
CA ALA A 10 1.56 -6.19 -18.43
C ALA A 10 1.27 -7.70 -18.29
N LYS A 11 2.30 -8.55 -18.11
CA LYS A 11 2.12 -10.01 -17.99
C LYS A 11 2.96 -10.61 -16.87
N ALA A 12 2.62 -10.31 -15.62
CA ALA A 12 3.21 -10.97 -14.46
C ALA A 12 2.15 -11.43 -13.46
N ASN A 13 1.16 -12.21 -13.93
CA ASN A 13 0.47 -13.25 -13.14
C ASN A 13 -0.38 -14.14 -14.08
N ALA A 14 0.25 -14.84 -15.03
CA ALA A 14 -0.49 -15.69 -15.96
C ALA A 14 -0.64 -17.11 -15.38
N GLN A 15 -1.64 -17.30 -14.50
CA GLN A 15 -2.45 -18.52 -14.58
C GLN A 15 -2.89 -18.64 -16.06
N ALA A 16 -2.92 -19.84 -16.65
CA ALA A 16 -3.35 -20.01 -18.04
C ALA A 16 -4.67 -19.22 -18.26
N PRO A 17 -4.78 -18.41 -19.33
CA PRO A 17 -5.93 -17.52 -19.50
C PRO A 17 -7.20 -18.36 -19.48
N GLU A 18 -8.08 -18.06 -18.53
CA GLU A 18 -9.32 -18.82 -18.38
C GLU A 18 -10.10 -18.84 -19.70
N PRO A 19 -10.75 -19.97 -20.03
CA PRO A 19 -11.53 -20.08 -21.25
C PRO A 19 -12.59 -18.98 -21.29
N GLU A 20 -12.72 -18.34 -22.46
CA GLU A 20 -13.62 -17.23 -22.65
C GLU A 20 -15.08 -17.71 -22.53
N LEU A 21 -15.82 -17.13 -21.59
CA LEU A 21 -17.26 -17.33 -21.51
C LEU A 21 -17.94 -16.74 -22.73
N ASP A 22 -19.05 -17.34 -23.17
CA ASP A 22 -19.84 -16.72 -24.21
C ASP A 22 -20.34 -15.32 -23.76
N ARG A 23 -20.72 -14.48 -24.73
CA ARG A 23 -21.14 -13.10 -24.46
C ARG A 23 -22.29 -12.99 -23.47
N ARG A 24 -23.23 -13.95 -23.49
CA ARG A 24 -24.41 -13.91 -22.64
C ARG A 24 -24.04 -14.26 -21.21
N LYS A 25 -23.33 -15.37 -21.00
CA LYS A 25 -22.80 -15.76 -19.69
C LYS A 25 -21.91 -14.67 -19.10
N THR A 26 -21.06 -14.07 -19.92
CA THR A 26 -20.23 -12.93 -19.54
C THR A 26 -21.07 -11.75 -19.02
N SER A 27 -22.12 -11.36 -19.75
CA SER A 27 -23.01 -10.28 -19.33
C SER A 27 -23.76 -10.61 -18.04
N ILE A 28 -24.26 -11.85 -17.90
CA ILE A 28 -24.99 -12.30 -16.71
C ILE A 28 -24.07 -12.33 -15.50
N LEU A 29 -22.89 -12.95 -15.62
CA LEU A 29 -21.89 -13.01 -14.56
C LEU A 29 -21.49 -11.60 -14.08
N GLY A 30 -21.16 -10.70 -15.01
CA GLY A 30 -20.82 -9.32 -14.67
C GLY A 30 -21.93 -8.59 -13.92
N THR A 31 -23.19 -8.81 -14.32
CA THR A 31 -24.35 -8.22 -13.65
C THR A 31 -24.58 -8.81 -12.25
N VAL A 32 -24.40 -10.13 -12.09
CA VAL A 32 -24.48 -10.79 -10.78
C VAL A 32 -23.42 -10.27 -9.82
N VAL A 33 -22.16 -10.20 -10.27
CA VAL A 33 -21.05 -9.70 -9.44
C VAL A 33 -21.28 -8.24 -9.06
N TYR A 34 -21.69 -7.40 -10.03
CA TYR A 34 -22.00 -5.99 -9.77
C TYR A 34 -23.13 -5.82 -8.74
N GLU A 35 -24.23 -6.56 -8.90
CA GLU A 35 -25.36 -6.47 -7.97
C GLU A 35 -25.00 -7.02 -6.57
N TYR A 36 -24.21 -8.08 -6.52
CA TYR A 36 -23.76 -8.65 -5.25
C TYR A 36 -22.77 -7.74 -4.51
N ILE A 37 -21.87 -7.05 -5.22
CA ILE A 37 -21.00 -6.00 -4.64
C ILE A 37 -21.86 -4.88 -4.03
N ALA A 38 -22.92 -4.48 -4.71
CA ALA A 38 -23.78 -3.38 -4.27
C ALA A 38 -24.67 -3.75 -3.07
N THR A 39 -25.15 -5.00 -2.98
CA THR A 39 -26.22 -5.39 -2.04
C THR A 39 -25.79 -6.37 -0.96
N GLY A 40 -24.81 -7.24 -1.23
CA GLY A 40 -24.47 -8.39 -0.39
C GLY A 40 -25.50 -9.53 -0.43
N GLU A 41 -26.57 -9.40 -1.22
CA GLU A 41 -27.69 -10.35 -1.23
C GLU A 41 -27.59 -11.34 -2.41
N PRO A 42 -27.88 -12.64 -2.22
CA PRO A 42 -27.88 -13.62 -3.31
C PRO A 42 -28.77 -13.19 -4.49
N VAL A 43 -28.20 -13.19 -5.69
CA VAL A 43 -28.82 -12.59 -6.88
C VAL A 43 -29.63 -13.64 -7.65
N GLY A 44 -30.93 -13.40 -7.77
CA GLY A 44 -31.85 -14.28 -8.51
C GLY A 44 -32.15 -13.79 -9.93
N SER A 45 -32.72 -14.68 -10.76
CA SER A 45 -33.17 -14.35 -12.12
C SER A 45 -34.20 -13.22 -12.15
N ALA A 46 -35.11 -13.17 -11.16
CA ALA A 46 -36.10 -12.09 -11.05
C ALA A 46 -35.43 -10.72 -10.91
N THR A 47 -34.49 -10.59 -9.96
CA THR A 47 -33.70 -9.35 -9.73
C THR A 47 -33.00 -8.90 -11.01
N LEU A 48 -32.32 -9.82 -11.70
CA LEU A 48 -31.58 -9.51 -12.93
C LEU A 48 -32.49 -9.01 -14.05
N THR A 49 -33.60 -9.70 -14.30
CA THR A 49 -34.53 -9.33 -15.38
C THR A 49 -35.26 -8.02 -15.11
N GLN A 50 -35.65 -7.75 -13.86
CA GLN A 50 -36.38 -6.54 -13.48
C GLN A 50 -35.49 -5.29 -13.48
N LYS A 51 -34.24 -5.41 -13.03
CA LYS A 51 -33.36 -4.25 -12.79
C LYS A 51 -32.45 -3.91 -13.97
N TYR A 52 -32.03 -4.90 -14.78
CA TYR A 52 -30.96 -4.72 -15.77
C TYR A 52 -31.39 -4.93 -17.22
N ASN A 53 -32.68 -5.22 -17.49
CA ASN A 53 -33.24 -5.39 -18.82
C ASN A 53 -32.34 -6.18 -19.80
N LEU A 54 -32.00 -7.41 -19.43
CA LEU A 54 -31.02 -8.24 -20.16
C LEU A 54 -31.50 -8.71 -21.56
N GLY A 55 -32.72 -8.35 -21.99
CA GLY A 55 -33.28 -8.75 -23.29
C GLY A 55 -33.58 -10.25 -23.43
N ILE A 56 -33.60 -10.99 -22.32
CA ILE A 56 -33.83 -12.45 -22.29
C ILE A 56 -34.85 -12.83 -21.21
N SER A 57 -35.50 -13.98 -21.39
CA SER A 57 -36.55 -14.44 -20.47
C SER A 57 -35.99 -14.83 -19.09
N PRO A 58 -36.79 -14.73 -18.01
CA PRO A 58 -36.38 -15.21 -16.69
C PRO A 58 -36.00 -16.70 -16.65
N ALA A 59 -36.62 -17.53 -17.50
CA ALA A 59 -36.28 -18.95 -17.64
C ALA A 59 -34.88 -19.13 -18.22
N THR A 60 -34.53 -18.34 -19.24
CA THR A 60 -33.18 -18.31 -19.83
C THR A 60 -32.15 -17.86 -18.80
N VAL A 61 -32.42 -16.77 -18.07
CA VAL A 61 -31.50 -16.30 -17.00
C VAL A 61 -31.28 -17.39 -15.95
N ARG A 62 -32.33 -18.10 -15.53
CA ARG A 62 -32.20 -19.20 -14.56
C ARG A 62 -31.31 -20.34 -15.09
N ALA A 63 -31.45 -20.71 -16.36
CA ALA A 63 -30.61 -21.74 -16.98
C ALA A 63 -29.13 -21.30 -17.05
N GLU A 64 -28.86 -20.05 -17.43
CA GLU A 64 -27.48 -19.52 -17.49
C GLU A 64 -26.86 -19.39 -16.09
N LEU A 65 -27.64 -19.00 -15.07
CA LEU A 65 -27.19 -18.97 -13.68
C LEU A 65 -26.80 -20.37 -13.17
N ALA A 66 -27.58 -21.40 -13.53
CA ALA A 66 -27.26 -22.79 -13.20
C ALA A 66 -25.99 -23.26 -13.93
N SER A 67 -25.85 -22.91 -15.21
CA SER A 67 -24.64 -23.24 -15.98
C SER A 67 -23.39 -22.57 -15.40
N LEU A 68 -23.47 -21.30 -14.97
CA LEU A 68 -22.36 -20.58 -14.33
C LEU A 68 -21.99 -21.16 -12.96
N ASP A 69 -22.95 -21.75 -12.25
CA ASP A 69 -22.76 -22.46 -10.99
C ASP A 69 -22.07 -23.81 -11.22
N GLU A 70 -22.55 -24.60 -12.19
CA GLU A 70 -21.90 -25.86 -12.61
C GLU A 70 -20.46 -25.64 -13.12
N GLU A 71 -20.20 -24.52 -13.79
CA GLU A 71 -18.86 -24.11 -14.23
C GLU A 71 -18.01 -23.50 -13.10
N GLY A 72 -18.58 -23.25 -11.91
CA GLY A 72 -17.89 -22.78 -10.73
C GLY A 72 -17.59 -21.27 -10.69
N TYR A 73 -18.24 -20.45 -11.52
CA TYR A 73 -18.16 -18.98 -11.45
C TYR A 73 -19.14 -18.40 -10.42
N LEU A 74 -20.25 -19.08 -10.20
CA LEU A 74 -21.25 -18.75 -9.20
C LEU A 74 -21.38 -19.91 -8.22
N GLU A 75 -21.99 -19.63 -7.07
CA GLU A 75 -22.31 -20.64 -6.06
C GLU A 75 -23.72 -20.37 -5.52
N GLN A 76 -24.40 -21.43 -5.10
CA GLN A 76 -25.69 -21.33 -4.41
C GLN A 76 -25.48 -21.53 -2.90
N PRO A 77 -25.62 -20.49 -2.05
CA PRO A 77 -25.37 -20.63 -0.61
C PRO A 77 -26.41 -21.53 0.08
N HIS A 78 -27.67 -21.48 -0.37
CA HIS A 78 -28.77 -22.32 0.12
C HIS A 78 -29.70 -22.71 -1.02
N THR A 79 -30.38 -23.85 -0.91
CA THR A 79 -31.23 -24.45 -1.96
C THR A 79 -32.30 -23.50 -2.54
N SER A 80 -32.80 -22.55 -1.74
CA SER A 80 -33.80 -21.54 -2.14
C SER A 80 -33.21 -20.15 -2.44
N ALA A 81 -31.92 -19.93 -2.16
CA ALA A 81 -31.27 -18.64 -2.38
C ALA A 81 -30.93 -18.42 -3.86
N GLY A 82 -30.70 -17.16 -4.23
CA GLY A 82 -30.09 -16.78 -5.51
C GLY A 82 -28.66 -17.33 -5.67
N ARG A 83 -27.89 -16.71 -6.56
CA ARG A 83 -26.47 -17.04 -6.77
C ARG A 83 -25.58 -15.95 -6.20
N VAL A 84 -24.42 -16.36 -5.68
CA VAL A 84 -23.34 -15.46 -5.25
C VAL A 84 -22.10 -15.74 -6.08
N PRO A 85 -21.19 -14.77 -6.29
CA PRO A 85 -19.93 -15.03 -6.98
C PRO A 85 -19.02 -15.94 -6.17
N SER A 86 -18.40 -16.91 -6.84
CA SER A 86 -17.25 -17.64 -6.28
C SER A 86 -15.98 -16.79 -6.38
N ASP A 87 -14.87 -17.27 -5.78
CA ASP A 87 -13.55 -16.66 -5.98
C ASP A 87 -13.21 -16.54 -7.48
N ARG A 88 -13.57 -17.55 -8.26
CA ARG A 88 -13.39 -17.59 -9.71
C ARG A 88 -14.27 -16.57 -10.43
N GLY A 89 -15.53 -16.41 -9.98
CA GLY A 89 -16.44 -15.38 -10.48
C GLY A 89 -15.89 -13.97 -10.29
N TYR A 90 -15.39 -13.67 -9.08
CA TYR A 90 -14.75 -12.39 -8.81
C TYR A 90 -13.46 -12.18 -9.61
N ARG A 91 -12.61 -13.21 -9.72
CA ARG A 91 -11.39 -13.17 -10.53
C ARG A 91 -11.70 -12.83 -11.99
N TYR A 92 -12.66 -13.54 -12.61
CA TYR A 92 -13.07 -13.25 -13.99
C TYR A 92 -13.65 -11.83 -14.13
N TYR A 93 -14.42 -11.37 -13.15
CA TYR A 93 -14.93 -10.00 -13.12
C TYR A 93 -13.82 -8.95 -13.08
N VAL A 94 -12.88 -9.08 -12.15
CA VAL A 94 -11.75 -8.14 -11.97
C VAL A 94 -10.86 -8.11 -13.21
N ASP A 95 -10.59 -9.27 -13.81
CA ASP A 95 -9.66 -9.38 -14.93
C ASP A 95 -10.27 -8.95 -16.27
N ARG A 96 -11.60 -9.09 -16.46
CA ARG A 96 -12.23 -8.94 -17.79
C ARG A 96 -13.46 -8.04 -17.86
N LEU A 97 -14.21 -7.87 -16.77
CA LEU A 97 -15.55 -7.25 -16.83
C LEU A 97 -15.61 -5.89 -16.15
N MET A 98 -14.79 -5.70 -15.13
CA MET A 98 -14.72 -4.46 -14.38
C MET A 98 -14.19 -3.33 -15.27
N LEU A 99 -14.98 -2.26 -15.37
CA LEU A 99 -14.52 -1.03 -16.00
C LEU A 99 -13.71 -0.21 -14.97
N PRO A 100 -12.52 0.28 -15.33
CA PRO A 100 -11.76 1.16 -14.44
C PRO A 100 -12.58 2.40 -14.08
N GLU A 101 -12.60 2.75 -12.80
CA GLU A 101 -13.19 4.00 -12.34
C GLU A 101 -12.12 5.10 -12.33
N THR A 102 -12.51 6.32 -12.69
CA THR A 102 -11.68 7.51 -12.54
C THR A 102 -12.25 8.40 -11.46
N LEU A 103 -11.44 8.75 -10.47
CA LEU A 103 -11.82 9.76 -9.48
C LEU A 103 -12.12 11.10 -10.16
N THR A 104 -12.94 11.92 -9.52
CA THR A 104 -13.12 13.33 -9.89
C THR A 104 -11.87 14.14 -9.53
N PRO A 105 -11.64 15.31 -10.16
CA PRO A 105 -10.55 16.21 -9.75
C PRO A 105 -10.63 16.60 -8.27
N GLU A 106 -11.84 16.88 -7.78
CA GLU A 106 -12.08 17.26 -6.38
C GLU A 106 -11.69 16.15 -5.40
N GLU A 107 -12.00 14.90 -5.71
CA GLU A 107 -11.58 13.75 -4.89
C GLU A 107 -10.05 13.59 -4.87
N ARG A 108 -9.40 13.75 -6.03
CA ARG A 108 -7.93 13.69 -6.12
C ARG A 108 -7.28 14.79 -5.29
N ASP A 109 -7.78 16.02 -5.41
CA ASP A 109 -7.23 17.17 -4.69
C ASP A 109 -7.41 17.03 -3.18
N ARG A 110 -8.53 16.46 -2.72
CA ARG A 110 -8.74 16.14 -1.30
C ARG A 110 -7.76 15.10 -0.79
N ILE A 111 -7.56 13.99 -1.52
CA ILE A 111 -6.60 12.94 -1.13
C ILE A 111 -5.19 13.53 -1.02
N ARG A 112 -4.75 14.26 -2.05
CA ARG A 112 -3.45 14.93 -2.06
C ARG A 112 -3.29 15.94 -0.92
N ALA A 113 -4.35 16.67 -0.59
CA ALA A 113 -4.32 17.62 0.52
C ALA A 113 -4.17 16.93 1.87
N GLU A 114 -4.82 15.80 2.10
CA GLU A 114 -4.64 15.02 3.34
C GLU A 114 -3.22 14.47 3.46
N VAL A 115 -2.66 13.89 2.38
CA VAL A 115 -1.28 13.38 2.39
C VAL A 115 -0.27 14.49 2.72
N ARG A 116 -0.44 15.69 2.14
CA ARG A 116 0.43 16.85 2.41
C ARG A 116 0.33 17.42 3.83
N ARG A 117 -0.72 17.08 4.60
CA ARG A 117 -0.83 17.51 6.00
C ARG A 117 0.05 16.70 6.94
N ALA A 118 0.48 15.51 6.54
CA ALA A 118 1.40 14.71 7.31
C ALA A 118 2.76 15.42 7.43
N THR A 119 3.50 15.11 8.49
CA THR A 119 4.85 15.67 8.69
C THR A 119 5.80 15.21 7.59
N HIS A 120 6.95 15.87 7.43
CA HIS A 120 7.93 15.51 6.40
C HIS A 120 8.70 14.19 6.68
N GLN A 121 8.35 13.46 7.75
CA GLN A 121 8.93 12.15 8.05
C GLN A 121 8.14 11.05 7.32
N LEU A 122 8.83 10.26 6.50
CA LEU A 122 8.20 9.27 5.62
C LEU A 122 7.24 8.33 6.36
N ASP A 123 7.64 7.83 7.53
CA ASP A 123 6.82 6.92 8.33
C ASP A 123 5.50 7.56 8.77
N SER A 124 5.53 8.84 9.16
CA SER A 124 4.34 9.60 9.52
C SER A 124 3.42 9.82 8.32
N VAL A 125 3.99 10.05 7.12
CA VAL A 125 3.22 10.18 5.88
C VAL A 125 2.54 8.85 5.53
N VAL A 126 3.29 7.74 5.58
CA VAL A 126 2.78 6.40 5.24
C VAL A 126 1.70 5.95 6.24
N ASP A 127 1.91 6.18 7.53
CA ASP A 127 0.91 5.91 8.57
C ASP A 127 -0.37 6.72 8.33
N HIS A 128 -0.23 8.03 8.09
CA HIS A 128 -1.36 8.90 7.81
C HIS A 128 -2.12 8.49 6.54
N ALA A 129 -1.40 8.14 5.48
CA ALA A 129 -1.99 7.64 4.24
C ALA A 129 -2.82 6.36 4.46
N SER A 130 -2.35 5.45 5.31
CA SER A 130 -3.11 4.24 5.67
C SER A 130 -4.43 4.60 6.38
N HIS A 131 -4.43 5.57 7.29
CA HIS A 131 -5.63 6.04 7.98
C HIS A 131 -6.63 6.73 7.04
N VAL A 132 -6.14 7.57 6.13
CA VAL A 132 -6.97 8.24 5.11
C VAL A 132 -7.60 7.20 4.20
N LEU A 133 -6.83 6.22 3.70
CA LEU A 133 -7.36 5.13 2.87
C LEU A 133 -8.42 4.31 3.60
N SER A 134 -8.17 3.93 4.84
CA SER A 134 -9.13 3.19 5.67
C SER A 134 -10.47 3.94 5.78
N THR A 135 -10.42 5.25 6.00
CA THR A 135 -11.61 6.10 6.13
C THR A 135 -12.39 6.20 4.82
N LEU A 136 -11.67 6.43 3.70
CA LEU A 136 -12.29 6.57 2.38
C LEU A 136 -12.88 5.26 1.87
N THR A 137 -12.28 4.13 2.22
CA THR A 137 -12.63 2.81 1.71
C THR A 137 -13.53 2.01 2.65
N ARG A 138 -13.72 2.48 3.89
CA ARG A 138 -14.42 1.75 4.97
C ARG A 138 -13.95 0.30 5.07
N SER A 139 -12.64 0.13 4.97
CA SER A 139 -11.95 -1.15 4.96
C SER A 139 -10.72 -1.06 5.86
N ILE A 140 -10.02 -2.17 6.08
CA ILE A 140 -8.69 -2.09 6.65
C ILE A 140 -7.76 -1.58 5.56
N ALA A 141 -6.94 -0.60 5.90
CA ALA A 141 -5.85 -0.16 5.04
C ALA A 141 -4.53 -0.35 5.78
N PHE A 142 -3.52 -0.80 5.06
CA PHE A 142 -2.23 -1.12 5.61
C PHE A 142 -1.12 -0.73 4.64
N ALA A 143 0.04 -0.38 5.15
CA ALA A 143 1.13 0.14 4.36
C ALA A 143 2.47 -0.26 4.96
N ILE A 144 3.46 -0.47 4.11
CA ILE A 144 4.84 -0.70 4.53
C ILE A 144 5.67 0.49 4.11
N ALA A 145 6.41 1.05 5.06
CA ALA A 145 7.49 1.98 4.79
C ALA A 145 8.75 1.25 4.27
N PRO A 146 9.58 1.89 3.43
CA PRO A 146 10.82 1.30 2.94
C PRO A 146 11.72 0.75 4.03
N ARG A 147 12.51 -0.25 3.65
CA ARG A 147 13.66 -0.66 4.45
C ARG A 147 14.69 0.47 4.48
N LEU A 148 14.86 1.05 5.66
CA LEU A 148 15.83 2.11 5.93
C LEU A 148 17.29 1.62 5.73
N SER A 149 17.53 0.31 5.70
CA SER A 149 18.84 -0.32 5.45
C SER A 149 19.49 -0.06 4.08
N SER A 150 18.83 0.71 3.22
CA SER A 150 19.35 1.12 1.91
C SER A 150 19.39 2.64 1.71
N GLN A 151 19.13 3.40 2.79
CA GLN A 151 19.14 4.85 2.73
C GLN A 151 20.51 5.37 2.35
N VAL A 152 20.49 6.28 1.38
CA VAL A 152 21.67 6.94 0.86
C VAL A 152 21.72 8.34 1.44
N TYR A 153 22.85 8.67 2.05
CA TYR A 153 23.12 10.01 2.53
C TYR A 153 23.04 11.03 1.38
N ARG A 154 22.26 12.10 1.59
CA ARG A 154 22.15 13.22 0.64
C ARG A 154 22.71 14.51 1.20
N HIS A 155 22.34 14.85 2.43
CA HIS A 155 22.72 16.13 3.02
C HIS A 155 22.62 16.09 4.55
N ILE A 156 23.50 16.83 5.22
CA ILE A 156 23.35 17.20 6.62
C ILE A 156 23.58 18.70 6.81
N GLU A 157 22.78 19.31 7.68
CA GLU A 157 22.96 20.70 8.10
C GLU A 157 23.02 20.76 9.63
N LEU A 158 24.08 21.40 10.14
CA LEU A 158 24.29 21.63 11.56
C LEU A 158 24.14 23.13 11.87
N ILE A 159 23.08 23.48 12.57
CA ILE A 159 22.71 24.89 12.82
C ILE A 159 22.87 25.19 14.30
N ARG A 160 23.67 26.20 14.64
CA ARG A 160 23.81 26.66 16.03
C ARG A 160 22.52 27.37 16.47
N ILE A 161 21.88 26.86 17.53
CA ILE A 161 20.74 27.54 18.18
C ILE A 161 21.21 28.30 19.44
N GLY A 162 22.24 27.80 20.11
CA GLY A 162 22.82 28.43 21.29
C GLY A 162 24.28 28.00 21.50
N ASP A 163 24.86 28.38 22.63
CA ASP A 163 26.25 28.00 22.95
C ASP A 163 26.40 26.49 23.11
N HIS A 164 25.37 25.81 23.60
CA HIS A 164 25.38 24.39 23.95
C HIS A 164 24.30 23.59 23.22
N ALA A 165 23.78 24.12 22.09
CA ALA A 165 22.67 23.51 21.37
C ALA A 165 22.83 23.63 19.86
N VAL A 166 22.69 22.49 19.17
CA VAL A 166 22.81 22.36 17.71
C VAL A 166 21.57 21.69 17.15
N HIS A 167 20.92 22.32 16.18
CA HIS A 167 19.90 21.68 15.36
C HIS A 167 20.58 20.85 14.28
N VAL A 168 20.15 19.60 14.13
CA VAL A 168 20.62 18.69 13.10
C VAL A 168 19.47 18.40 12.14
N VAL A 169 19.73 18.63 10.85
CA VAL A 169 18.83 18.25 9.77
C VAL A 169 19.56 17.24 8.89
N LEU A 170 19.08 15.99 8.84
CA LEU A 170 19.63 14.93 8.01
C LEU A 170 18.64 14.58 6.90
N VAL A 171 19.12 14.60 5.66
CA VAL A 171 18.36 14.29 4.45
C VAL A 171 18.99 13.11 3.73
N THR A 172 18.14 12.19 3.28
CA THR A 172 18.52 11.00 2.51
C THR A 172 17.85 10.99 1.14
N ASP A 173 18.11 9.96 0.33
CA ASP A 173 17.40 9.74 -0.92
C ASP A 173 15.90 9.49 -0.76
N LEU A 174 15.42 9.27 0.48
CA LEU A 174 14.01 9.13 0.84
C LEU A 174 13.37 10.41 1.40
N GLY A 175 14.12 11.51 1.51
CA GLY A 175 13.65 12.78 2.07
C GLY A 175 14.26 13.10 3.43
N LEU A 176 13.51 13.83 4.26
CA LEU A 176 13.98 14.23 5.60
C LEU A 176 14.02 13.01 6.52
N ALA A 177 15.23 12.56 6.88
CA ALA A 177 15.42 11.44 7.79
C ALA A 177 15.29 11.88 9.25
N ALA A 178 15.99 12.95 9.65
CA ALA A 178 15.96 13.43 11.02
C ALA A 178 15.97 14.96 11.10
N GLN A 179 15.20 15.49 12.05
CA GLN A 179 15.23 16.90 12.44
C GLN A 179 15.10 16.99 13.96
N CYS A 180 16.21 17.24 14.65
CA CYS A 180 16.23 17.27 16.11
C CYS A 180 17.27 18.27 16.63
N THR A 181 17.21 18.57 17.92
CA THR A 181 18.20 19.42 18.60
C THR A 181 19.02 18.55 19.53
N LEU A 182 20.34 18.62 19.38
CA LEU A 182 21.32 17.96 20.25
C LEU A 182 21.94 18.99 21.20
N GLU A 183 22.06 18.62 22.46
CA GLU A 183 22.76 19.40 23.48
C GLU A 183 24.24 19.01 23.56
N THR A 184 25.12 19.97 23.84
CA THR A 184 26.57 19.76 23.91
C THR A 184 27.15 20.24 25.25
N THR A 185 28.06 19.46 25.81
CA THR A 185 28.78 19.75 27.05
C THR A 185 29.80 20.88 26.90
N THR A 186 30.29 21.11 25.67
CA THR A 186 31.23 22.18 25.34
C THR A 186 30.61 23.16 24.35
N PRO A 187 31.02 24.44 24.37
CA PRO A 187 30.44 25.44 23.51
C PRO A 187 30.76 25.19 22.03
N VAL A 188 29.76 25.35 21.16
CA VAL A 188 29.90 25.13 19.72
C VAL A 188 30.19 26.41 18.95
N ASN A 189 31.09 26.32 17.97
CA ASN A 189 31.40 27.41 17.06
C ASN A 189 30.64 27.24 15.74
N ALA A 190 29.90 28.28 15.31
CA ALA A 190 29.13 28.27 14.07
C ALA A 190 29.99 27.98 12.82
N ASP A 191 31.20 28.52 12.75
CA ASP A 191 32.11 28.28 11.62
C ASP A 191 32.61 26.83 11.60
N ALA A 192 32.77 26.21 12.77
CA ALA A 192 33.15 24.80 12.86
C ALA A 192 32.02 23.88 12.39
N LEU A 193 30.78 24.18 12.81
CA LEU A 193 29.58 23.46 12.37
C LEU A 193 29.36 23.57 10.85
N LEU A 194 29.54 24.76 10.28
CA LEU A 194 29.42 24.98 8.85
C LEU A 194 30.49 24.19 8.07
N ARG A 195 31.75 24.23 8.52
CA ARG A 195 32.84 23.46 7.89
C ARG A 195 32.60 21.96 7.98
N ALA A 196 32.18 21.45 9.13
CA ALA A 196 31.87 20.04 9.30
C ALA A 196 30.68 19.61 8.41
N SER A 197 29.61 20.40 8.37
CA SER A 197 28.45 20.14 7.48
C SER A 197 28.90 20.05 6.03
N ASN A 198 29.69 21.01 5.54
CA ASN A 198 30.21 21.00 4.18
C ASN A 198 31.10 19.78 3.92
N ASN A 199 31.97 19.41 4.87
CA ASN A 199 32.87 18.28 4.69
C ASN A 199 32.12 16.93 4.66
N PHE A 200 31.12 16.77 5.53
CA PHE A 200 30.20 15.63 5.50
C PHE A 200 29.45 15.57 4.17
N ASN A 201 28.91 16.70 3.72
CA ASN A 201 28.18 16.79 2.45
C ASN A 201 29.05 16.45 1.24
N GLU A 202 30.31 16.85 1.23
CA GLU A 202 31.24 16.57 0.12
C GLU A 202 31.66 15.09 0.07
N HIS A 203 31.91 14.47 1.23
CA HIS A 203 32.53 13.14 1.29
C HIS A 203 31.55 11.98 1.51
N LEU A 204 30.40 12.23 2.11
CA LEU A 204 29.41 11.19 2.41
C LEU A 204 28.28 11.12 1.38
N GLN A 205 28.18 12.07 0.45
CA GLN A 205 27.16 12.08 -0.59
C GLN A 205 27.17 10.77 -1.40
N GLY A 206 26.03 10.09 -1.44
CA GLY A 206 25.89 8.83 -2.18
C GLY A 206 26.27 7.57 -1.38
N SER A 207 26.86 7.72 -0.20
CA SER A 207 27.17 6.59 0.70
C SER A 207 25.90 6.06 1.37
N ARG A 208 25.85 4.76 1.66
CA ARG A 208 24.75 4.21 2.48
C ARG A 208 24.95 4.64 3.92
N LEU A 209 23.87 4.96 4.63
CA LEU A 209 23.96 5.32 6.05
C LEU A 209 24.62 4.21 6.88
N ALA A 210 24.37 2.94 6.54
CA ALA A 210 25.00 1.77 7.17
C ALA A 210 26.53 1.69 7.02
N ASP A 211 27.10 2.40 6.05
CA ASP A 211 28.54 2.42 5.83
C ASP A 211 29.22 3.62 6.53
N ILE A 212 28.45 4.51 7.17
CA ILE A 212 28.95 5.72 7.84
C ILE A 212 29.21 5.40 9.31
N SER A 213 30.49 5.21 9.66
CA SER A 213 30.90 4.98 11.05
C SER A 213 31.20 6.28 11.80
N ILE A 214 31.21 6.22 13.13
CA ILE A 214 31.60 7.37 13.96
C ILE A 214 33.04 7.82 13.66
N GLU A 215 33.95 6.88 13.39
CA GLU A 215 35.34 7.19 13.05
C GLU A 215 35.44 7.90 11.68
N ALA A 216 34.51 7.65 10.76
CA ALA A 216 34.44 8.42 9.52
C ALA A 216 33.99 9.86 9.78
N LEU A 217 33.00 10.07 10.65
CA LEU A 217 32.54 11.40 11.06
C LEU A 217 33.64 12.18 11.80
N GLU A 218 34.36 11.53 12.72
CA GLU A 218 35.48 12.13 13.44
C GLU A 218 36.58 12.59 12.48
N ARG A 219 37.03 11.73 11.56
CA ARG A 219 38.05 12.09 10.55
C ARG A 219 37.62 13.26 9.66
N LEU A 220 36.35 13.30 9.27
CA LEU A 220 35.81 14.41 8.48
C LEU A 220 35.63 15.69 9.32
N ALA A 221 35.55 15.59 10.64
CA ALA A 221 35.53 16.74 11.53
C ALA A 221 36.93 17.25 11.90
N ASP A 222 38.02 16.55 11.57
CA ASP A 222 39.39 16.91 12.02
C ASP A 222 39.83 18.34 11.64
N ALA A 223 39.43 18.82 10.46
CA ALA A 223 39.74 20.18 10.01
C ALA A 223 39.02 21.27 10.83
N ALA A 224 37.98 20.90 11.58
CA ALA A 224 37.17 21.78 12.41
C ALA A 224 36.54 20.98 13.57
N PRO A 225 37.31 20.69 14.64
CA PRO A 225 36.90 19.74 15.67
C PRO A 225 35.55 20.10 16.28
N LEU A 226 34.63 19.13 16.23
CA LEU A 226 33.34 19.22 16.90
C LEU A 226 33.42 18.58 18.29
N PRO A 227 32.54 18.97 19.23
CA PRO A 227 32.39 18.26 20.50
C PRO A 227 32.12 16.76 20.27
N GLY A 228 32.78 15.89 21.03
CA GLY A 228 32.67 14.44 20.84
C GLY A 228 31.28 13.88 21.17
N ASP A 229 30.53 14.54 22.06
CA ASP A 229 29.13 14.24 22.33
C ASP A 229 28.20 14.64 21.18
N LEU A 230 28.48 15.75 20.48
CA LEU A 230 27.79 16.11 19.24
C LEU A 230 28.03 15.06 18.15
N LEU A 231 29.28 14.64 17.94
CA LEU A 231 29.63 13.60 16.97
C LEU A 231 28.97 12.26 17.29
N ARG A 232 28.95 11.86 18.57
CA ARG A 232 28.20 10.68 19.01
C ARG A 232 26.70 10.83 18.75
N GLY A 233 26.10 11.97 19.07
CA GLY A 233 24.68 12.22 18.79
C GLY A 233 24.35 12.13 17.30
N ILE A 234 25.18 12.72 16.44
CA ILE A 234 25.04 12.60 14.98
C ILE A 234 25.20 11.13 14.55
N SER A 235 26.20 10.42 15.08
CA SER A 235 26.40 9.00 14.78
C SER A 235 25.22 8.15 15.22
N THR A 236 24.59 8.43 16.36
CA THR A 236 23.38 7.75 16.82
C THR A 236 22.22 8.00 15.86
N ILE A 237 22.00 9.25 15.44
CA ILE A 237 20.98 9.58 14.44
C ILE A 237 21.24 8.83 13.14
N VAL A 238 22.47 8.83 12.64
CA VAL A 238 22.85 8.10 11.43
C VAL A 238 22.61 6.61 11.61
N ALA A 239 23.01 6.02 12.74
CA ALA A 239 22.84 4.61 13.05
C ALA A 239 21.36 4.21 13.13
N GLU A 240 20.52 4.99 13.82
CA GLU A 240 19.06 4.76 13.92
C GLU A 240 18.38 4.71 12.54
N HIS A 241 18.91 5.46 11.57
CA HIS A 241 18.40 5.51 10.19
C HIS A 241 19.17 4.59 9.23
N ALA A 242 20.29 4.03 9.68
CA ALA A 242 21.10 3.04 8.98
C ALA A 242 20.65 1.60 9.27
N ASP A 243 20.14 1.36 10.49
CA ASP A 243 19.99 0.02 11.00
C ASP A 243 18.92 -0.78 10.25
N ALA A 244 19.29 -2.00 9.91
CA ALA A 244 18.45 -2.95 9.17
C ALA A 244 17.49 -3.74 10.07
N ASP A 245 17.65 -3.60 11.39
CA ASP A 245 16.90 -4.35 12.40
C ASP A 245 15.72 -3.57 12.99
N VAL A 246 15.52 -2.31 12.61
CA VAL A 246 14.26 -1.63 12.94
C VAL A 246 13.16 -2.29 12.10
N GLU A 247 12.26 -2.96 12.81
CA GLU A 247 11.12 -3.71 12.32
C GLU A 247 10.54 -3.12 11.03
N ARG A 248 10.19 -4.01 10.11
CA ARG A 248 9.37 -3.70 8.93
C ARG A 248 8.13 -2.96 9.42
N ARG A 249 8.15 -1.62 9.42
CA ARG A 249 7.07 -0.80 10.00
C ARG A 249 5.84 -0.96 9.12
N LEU A 250 5.00 -1.88 9.53
CA LEU A 250 3.67 -2.09 9.00
C LEU A 250 2.75 -1.13 9.74
N PHE A 251 2.19 -0.19 9.00
CA PHE A 251 1.10 0.64 9.47
C PHE A 251 -0.20 -0.02 9.06
N ALA A 252 -1.16 -0.12 9.97
CA ALA A 252 -2.48 -0.66 9.68
C ALA A 252 -3.53 0.12 10.46
N GLY A 253 -4.64 0.45 9.79
CA GLY A 253 -5.75 1.17 10.37
C GLY A 253 -7.09 0.66 9.83
N GLY A 254 -8.17 0.96 10.55
CA GLY A 254 -9.53 0.64 10.09
C GLY A 254 -10.07 -0.74 10.47
N ALA A 255 -9.46 -1.46 11.42
CA ALA A 255 -9.99 -2.75 11.86
C ALA A 255 -11.46 -2.66 12.33
N HIS A 256 -11.86 -1.55 12.94
CA HIS A 256 -13.24 -1.29 13.35
C HIS A 256 -14.22 -1.24 12.17
N ASN A 257 -13.78 -0.90 10.95
CA ASN A 257 -14.63 -0.89 9.76
C ASN A 257 -15.18 -2.28 9.42
N LEU A 258 -14.50 -3.36 9.86
CA LEU A 258 -15.01 -4.72 9.67
C LEU A 258 -16.29 -5.00 10.45
N LEU A 259 -16.53 -4.29 11.56
CA LEU A 259 -17.71 -4.46 12.40
C LEU A 259 -19.00 -4.06 11.65
N ASP A 260 -18.89 -3.15 10.69
CA ASP A 260 -20.01 -2.67 9.88
C ASP A 260 -20.31 -3.57 8.68
N GLN A 261 -19.46 -4.57 8.40
CA GLN A 261 -19.59 -5.45 7.25
C GLN A 261 -20.35 -6.74 7.61
N GLN A 262 -21.25 -7.16 6.72
CA GLN A 262 -22.11 -8.32 6.96
C GLN A 262 -21.32 -9.64 7.10
N GLU A 263 -20.23 -9.77 6.35
CA GLU A 263 -19.34 -10.94 6.30
C GLU A 263 -18.65 -11.24 7.63
N PHE A 264 -18.41 -10.20 8.43
CA PHE A 264 -17.64 -10.29 9.67
C PHE A 264 -18.52 -10.20 10.92
N ARG A 265 -19.83 -10.43 10.78
CA ARG A 265 -20.75 -10.62 11.92
C ARG A 265 -20.49 -11.92 12.69
N ASP A 266 -19.87 -12.93 12.05
CA ASP A 266 -19.37 -14.11 12.77
C ASP A 266 -18.10 -13.73 13.54
N LEU A 267 -18.20 -13.69 14.87
CA LEU A 267 -17.09 -13.33 15.77
C LEU A 267 -15.85 -14.22 15.58
N ARG A 268 -16.00 -15.46 15.11
CA ARG A 268 -14.86 -16.33 14.82
C ARG A 268 -14.09 -15.85 13.60
N LYS A 269 -14.82 -15.47 12.53
CA LYS A 269 -14.23 -14.90 11.31
C LYS A 269 -13.55 -13.57 11.63
N LEU A 270 -14.23 -12.70 12.38
CA LEU A 270 -13.67 -11.43 12.80
C LEU A 270 -12.37 -11.63 13.61
N ARG A 271 -12.39 -12.53 14.61
CA ARG A 271 -11.21 -12.84 15.41
C ARG A 271 -10.04 -13.29 14.53
N ALA A 272 -10.26 -14.20 13.59
CA ALA A 272 -9.20 -14.68 12.72
C ALA A 272 -8.56 -13.56 11.89
N ILE A 273 -9.33 -12.55 11.46
CA ILE A 273 -8.78 -11.38 10.77
C ILE A 273 -8.03 -10.44 11.73
N LEU A 274 -8.51 -10.28 12.97
CA LEU A 274 -7.81 -9.50 13.99
C LEU A 274 -6.47 -10.15 14.38
N ASP A 275 -6.45 -11.47 14.59
CA ASP A 275 -5.23 -12.24 14.87
C ASP A 275 -4.22 -12.08 13.72
N LEU A 276 -4.70 -12.06 12.48
CA LEU A 276 -3.86 -11.82 11.30
C LEU A 276 -3.31 -10.39 11.20
N LEU A 277 -4.06 -9.40 11.68
CA LEU A 277 -3.56 -8.02 11.77
C LEU A 277 -2.46 -7.89 12.82
N GLU A 278 -2.58 -8.63 13.93
CA GLU A 278 -1.53 -8.72 14.95
C GLU A 278 -0.31 -9.49 14.40
N GLU A 279 -0.52 -10.54 13.60
CA GLU A 279 0.52 -11.33 12.94
C GLU A 279 1.03 -10.64 11.66
N GLN A 280 1.60 -9.43 11.82
CA GLN A 280 2.08 -8.50 10.78
C GLN A 280 2.86 -9.14 9.61
N GLN A 281 3.45 -10.31 9.83
CA GLN A 281 4.19 -11.08 8.84
C GLN A 281 3.35 -11.47 7.61
N THR A 282 2.07 -11.77 7.79
CA THR A 282 1.18 -12.16 6.66
C THR A 282 0.88 -10.97 5.76
N LEU A 283 0.54 -9.82 6.35
CA LEU A 283 0.32 -8.57 5.62
C LEU A 283 1.59 -8.09 4.92
N TYR A 284 2.74 -8.30 5.56
CA TYR A 284 4.04 -8.05 4.96
C TYR A 284 4.26 -8.85 3.68
N GLN A 285 3.99 -10.16 3.70
CA GLN A 285 4.18 -11.02 2.52
C GLN A 285 3.29 -10.59 1.34
N LEU A 286 2.05 -10.20 1.61
CA LEU A 286 1.11 -9.71 0.60
C LEU A 286 1.63 -8.45 -0.09
N LEU A 287 2.09 -7.47 0.69
CA LEU A 287 2.65 -6.23 0.15
C LEU A 287 4.00 -6.44 -0.53
N HIS A 288 4.86 -7.29 0.02
CA HIS A 288 6.17 -7.58 -0.56
C HIS A 288 6.05 -8.21 -1.96
N THR A 289 5.07 -9.10 -2.15
CA THR A 289 4.75 -9.68 -3.46
C THR A 289 4.29 -8.62 -4.46
N SER A 290 3.65 -7.54 -3.98
CA SER A 290 3.20 -6.42 -4.81
C SER A 290 4.34 -5.51 -5.28
N LEU A 291 5.45 -5.43 -4.54
CA LEU A 291 6.61 -4.59 -4.90
C LEU A 291 7.25 -4.94 -6.26
N GLN A 292 7.00 -6.14 -6.77
CA GLN A 292 7.50 -6.61 -8.06
C GLN A 292 6.53 -6.32 -9.23
N SER A 293 5.35 -5.78 -8.93
CA SER A 293 4.31 -5.50 -9.92
C SER A 293 4.38 -4.05 -10.40
N ALA A 294 3.91 -3.79 -11.63
CA ALA A 294 3.92 -2.45 -12.23
C ALA A 294 2.70 -1.59 -11.86
N GLY A 295 1.75 -2.13 -11.08
CA GLY A 295 0.50 -1.46 -10.75
C GLY A 295 -0.30 -2.24 -9.70
N ALA A 296 -1.58 -1.93 -9.58
CA ALA A 296 -2.43 -2.57 -8.58
C ALA A 296 -2.53 -4.09 -8.79
N ARG A 297 -2.41 -4.85 -7.70
CA ARG A 297 -2.62 -6.30 -7.63
C ARG A 297 -3.79 -6.60 -6.72
N VAL A 298 -4.73 -7.39 -7.23
CA VAL A 298 -5.88 -7.90 -6.47
C VAL A 298 -5.64 -9.37 -6.17
N SER A 299 -5.79 -9.79 -4.91
CA SER A 299 -5.78 -11.18 -4.46
C SER A 299 -7.12 -11.51 -3.80
N ILE A 300 -7.75 -12.62 -4.18
CA ILE A 300 -9.15 -12.92 -3.86
C ILE A 300 -9.27 -14.29 -3.19
N GLY A 301 -9.89 -14.34 -2.01
CA GLY A 301 -10.25 -15.56 -1.32
C GLY A 301 -9.07 -16.54 -1.19
N ARG A 302 -9.17 -17.69 -1.84
CA ARG A 302 -8.15 -18.76 -1.81
C ARG A 302 -6.79 -18.39 -2.42
N GLU A 303 -6.67 -17.25 -3.08
CA GLU A 303 -5.38 -16.73 -3.54
C GLU A 303 -4.56 -16.10 -2.40
N LEU A 304 -5.18 -15.85 -1.25
CA LEU A 304 -4.54 -15.32 -0.06
C LEU A 304 -3.80 -16.45 0.70
N PRO A 305 -2.69 -16.14 1.40
CA PRO A 305 -1.79 -17.13 1.97
C PRO A 305 -2.38 -17.93 3.14
N SER A 306 -3.46 -17.46 3.77
CA SER A 306 -4.13 -18.14 4.88
C SER A 306 -5.57 -18.51 4.54
N ILE A 307 -6.01 -19.69 4.97
CA ILE A 307 -7.38 -20.19 4.83
C ILE A 307 -8.38 -19.28 5.56
N ASP A 308 -7.95 -18.67 6.67
CA ASP A 308 -8.78 -17.74 7.45
C ASP A 308 -9.12 -16.46 6.66
N MET A 309 -8.39 -16.18 5.58
CA MET A 309 -8.63 -15.07 4.66
C MET A 309 -9.52 -15.44 3.47
N SER A 310 -10.07 -16.66 3.40
CA SER A 310 -10.86 -17.11 2.25
C SER A 310 -12.10 -16.26 1.95
N GLU A 311 -12.59 -15.49 2.93
CA GLU A 311 -13.71 -14.55 2.78
C GLU A 311 -13.26 -13.13 2.43
N CYS A 312 -11.95 -12.90 2.36
CA CYS A 312 -11.35 -11.59 2.14
C CYS A 312 -10.88 -11.43 0.70
N SER A 313 -10.60 -10.20 0.36
CA SER A 313 -9.80 -9.84 -0.79
C SER A 313 -8.86 -8.72 -0.40
N VAL A 314 -7.73 -8.65 -1.09
CA VAL A 314 -6.66 -7.70 -0.80
C VAL A 314 -6.28 -7.00 -2.10
N VAL A 315 -6.31 -5.67 -2.09
CA VAL A 315 -5.84 -4.83 -3.18
C VAL A 315 -4.55 -4.17 -2.72
N THR A 316 -3.46 -4.31 -3.46
CA THR A 316 -2.16 -3.71 -3.12
C THR A 316 -1.61 -2.95 -4.30
N ILE A 317 -0.80 -1.92 -4.03
CA ILE A 317 -0.03 -1.22 -5.05
C ILE A 317 1.30 -0.75 -4.47
N PRO A 318 2.42 -0.87 -5.21
CA PRO A 318 3.67 -0.26 -4.81
C PRO A 318 3.63 1.27 -4.99
N TYR A 319 4.32 1.98 -4.10
CA TYR A 319 4.65 3.39 -4.27
C TYR A 319 6.18 3.57 -4.31
N ARG A 320 6.61 4.68 -4.87
CA ARG A 320 8.00 5.00 -5.19
C ARG A 320 8.37 6.31 -4.51
N VAL A 321 9.61 6.41 -4.06
CA VAL A 321 10.19 7.70 -3.65
C VAL A 321 11.37 7.94 -4.59
N GLY A 322 11.25 8.97 -5.43
CA GLY A 322 12.10 9.15 -6.60
C GLY A 322 12.05 7.93 -7.55
N ASP A 323 13.22 7.37 -7.87
CA ASP A 323 13.33 6.24 -8.82
C ASP A 323 13.29 4.85 -8.18
N ARG A 324 13.07 4.76 -6.86
CA ARG A 324 13.13 3.50 -6.10
C ARG A 324 11.74 3.11 -5.61
N ASN A 325 11.42 1.82 -5.66
CA ASN A 325 10.24 1.28 -4.99
C ASN A 325 10.47 1.44 -3.49
N ALA A 326 9.71 2.34 -2.88
CA ALA A 326 9.85 2.67 -1.47
C ALA A 326 9.03 1.69 -0.64
N GLY A 327 7.78 1.44 -1.01
CA GLY A 327 6.96 0.50 -0.27
C GLY A 327 5.72 0.12 -1.04
N ALA A 328 4.73 -0.38 -0.33
CA ALA A 328 3.42 -0.67 -0.89
C ALA A 328 2.33 -0.31 0.11
N VAL A 329 1.18 0.08 -0.43
CA VAL A 329 -0.06 0.29 0.31
C VAL A 329 -1.05 -0.81 -0.09
N GLY A 330 -1.92 -1.17 0.82
CA GLY A 330 -2.87 -2.26 0.70
C GLY A 330 -4.20 -1.96 1.36
N ILE A 331 -5.26 -2.56 0.83
CA ILE A 331 -6.61 -2.53 1.38
C ILE A 331 -7.06 -3.98 1.55
N LEU A 332 -7.54 -4.32 2.74
CA LEU A 332 -8.12 -5.62 3.07
C LEU A 332 -9.60 -5.42 3.40
N GLY A 333 -10.44 -6.21 2.76
CA GLY A 333 -11.88 -6.19 2.96
C GLY A 333 -12.54 -7.50 2.51
N PRO A 334 -13.87 -7.58 2.50
CA PRO A 334 -14.59 -8.76 2.04
C PRO A 334 -14.42 -8.99 0.53
N ARG A 335 -14.69 -10.19 0.03
CA ARG A 335 -14.66 -10.48 -1.43
C ARG A 335 -15.59 -9.59 -2.27
N ARG A 336 -16.66 -9.03 -1.69
CA ARG A 336 -17.58 -8.12 -2.39
C ARG A 336 -17.14 -6.66 -2.42
N MET A 337 -15.84 -6.40 -2.42
CA MET A 337 -15.29 -5.05 -2.50
C MET A 337 -15.67 -4.33 -3.81
N GLN A 338 -15.76 -2.99 -3.75
CA GLN A 338 -15.90 -2.14 -4.94
C GLN A 338 -14.54 -2.00 -5.64
N TYR A 339 -14.06 -3.07 -6.26
CA TYR A 339 -12.69 -3.16 -6.81
C TYR A 339 -12.28 -1.96 -7.67
N ALA A 340 -13.13 -1.51 -8.60
CA ALA A 340 -12.83 -0.39 -9.49
C ALA A 340 -12.54 0.89 -8.71
N ARG A 341 -13.42 1.20 -7.74
CA ARG A 341 -13.31 2.34 -6.85
C ARG A 341 -12.06 2.27 -5.98
N LEU A 342 -11.81 1.12 -5.36
CA LEU A 342 -10.67 0.91 -4.47
C LEU A 342 -9.34 1.05 -5.23
N ILE A 343 -9.26 0.48 -6.43
CA ILE A 343 -8.09 0.63 -7.30
C ILE A 343 -7.87 2.10 -7.66
N ALA A 344 -8.92 2.85 -7.98
CA ALA A 344 -8.81 4.28 -8.28
C ALA A 344 -8.31 5.09 -7.07
N LEU A 345 -8.83 4.81 -5.87
CA LEU A 345 -8.40 5.46 -4.62
C LEU A 345 -6.96 5.13 -4.25
N ILE A 346 -6.58 3.84 -4.31
CA ILE A 346 -5.25 3.39 -3.92
C ILE A 346 -4.18 3.85 -4.92
N ASN A 347 -4.51 3.91 -6.23
CA ASN A 347 -3.65 4.52 -7.24
C ASN A 347 -3.39 6.00 -6.93
N CYS A 348 -4.44 6.77 -6.65
CA CYS A 348 -4.31 8.19 -6.32
C CYS A 348 -3.49 8.39 -5.05
N MET A 349 -3.64 7.51 -4.04
CA MET A 349 -2.84 7.57 -2.83
C MET A 349 -1.36 7.27 -3.12
N ALA A 350 -1.07 6.21 -3.87
CA ALA A 350 0.29 5.87 -4.27
C ALA A 350 0.95 7.00 -5.08
N ASP A 351 0.23 7.60 -6.02
CA ASP A 351 0.70 8.76 -6.78
C ASP A 351 1.00 9.96 -5.86
N SER A 352 0.17 10.19 -4.84
CA SER A 352 0.38 11.26 -3.86
C SER A 352 1.57 11.01 -2.92
N LEU A 353 1.94 9.75 -2.69
CA LEU A 353 3.13 9.35 -1.94
C LEU A 353 4.41 9.41 -2.80
N ASN A 354 4.27 9.45 -4.13
CA ASN A 354 5.40 9.58 -5.06
C ASN A 354 5.84 11.04 -5.26
N GLU A 355 4.94 11.98 -4.99
CA GLU A 355 5.15 13.44 -5.04
C GLU A 355 5.86 13.93 -3.78
#